data_AF-A0A938D1K5-F1
#
_entry.id   AF-A0A938D1K5-F1
#
_cell.length_a   1.000
_cell.length_b   1.000
_cell.length_c   1.000
_cell.angle_alpha   90.00
_cell.angle_beta   90.00
_cell.angle_gamma   90.00
#
_symmetry.space_group_name_H-M   'P 1'
#
loop_
_entity.id
_entity.type
_entity.pdbx_description
1 polymer ?
#
loop_
_entity_poly.entity_id
_entity_poly.type
_entity_poly.pdbx_seq_one_letter_code
_entity_poly.pdbx_strand_id
1 'polypeptide(L)'
;MVSLPDGLAVVVKRDCPTCELITPVLRQLAGGNERLTVLTQDDPSFPPGLSGVVDDTDLEKSWHLNIETVPTVIRIKGGRESARAFGWHRGEWETLTGVRGLGEGLPAERPGCGSKTVDPGMVDELELRFGGVSFASRPVEIGGYEDDVEACFERDWSDGLPVVTPTPVRVLRMLRGTTRDPKEVLGMMPPDYPACTVEKVAINAVMAGCKPEYMPVLLAAVEAALDDRFCLHGVIATTMYIGPIVIVNGPVRRQLGMNSGVNVLGQGNRANNTIGRALQLTIRNIGGGKPGGVDRATLGNPGKLGFCFPEDEEGMSWDPLSVERGIARGKSAVTVFAGYGVQGIVDQNSRTPESLAKSFAMVLNAVFHPKTFPGPDVFIVCSPEHHRVFRNAGWSKARLKEELHKLCVVEADKIIRDVDGCAVGVPDKLAGKTLRKFRPDGLQIVHSGGTAGLFSGLLVGWGAAAEINSQPVTKEVRG
;
A
#
# COMPACT_ATOMS: atom_id res chain seq x y z
N MET A 1 10.65 26.12 -20.72
CA MET A 1 11.98 26.50 -20.17
C MET A 1 11.92 27.99 -19.92
N VAL A 2 12.06 28.42 -18.68
CA VAL A 2 11.99 29.85 -18.33
C VAL A 2 13.15 30.57 -19.00
N SER A 3 12.83 31.40 -19.99
CA SER A 3 13.82 32.17 -20.73
C SER A 3 14.15 33.43 -19.94
N LEU A 4 15.23 33.41 -19.18
CA LEU A 4 15.79 34.62 -18.60
C LEU A 4 16.62 35.37 -19.66
N PRO A 5 16.61 36.71 -19.65
CA PRO A 5 17.48 37.49 -20.53
C PRO A 5 18.95 37.31 -20.13
N ASP A 6 19.86 37.51 -21.09
CA ASP A 6 21.30 37.56 -20.81
C ASP A 6 21.62 38.64 -19.76
N GLY A 7 22.57 38.30 -18.88
CA GLY A 7 22.95 39.14 -17.75
C GLY A 7 23.04 38.36 -16.44
N LEU A 8 22.70 39.03 -15.35
CA LEU A 8 22.62 38.47 -14.01
C LEU A 8 21.16 38.26 -13.61
N ALA A 9 20.86 37.12 -13.01
CA ALA A 9 19.61 36.85 -12.32
C ALA A 9 19.90 36.59 -10.84
N VAL A 10 19.15 37.21 -9.94
CA VAL A 10 19.27 36.95 -8.51
C VAL A 10 17.90 36.57 -7.97
N VAL A 11 17.81 35.38 -7.38
CA VAL A 11 16.60 34.90 -6.72
C VAL A 11 16.73 35.16 -5.23
N VAL A 12 15.72 35.83 -4.67
CA VAL A 12 15.69 36.29 -3.28
C VAL A 12 14.34 36.01 -2.63
N LYS A 13 14.28 36.13 -1.32
CA LYS A 13 13.03 36.19 -0.56
C LYS A 13 13.19 37.13 0.63
N ARG A 14 12.16 37.91 0.93
CA ARG A 14 12.13 38.87 2.04
C ARG A 14 12.32 38.20 3.39
N ASP A 15 11.80 36.99 3.59
CA ASP A 15 11.96 36.28 4.87
C ASP A 15 13.42 35.93 5.22
N CYS A 16 14.34 35.99 4.24
CA CYS A 16 15.72 35.56 4.41
C CYS A 16 16.60 36.75 4.89
N PRO A 17 17.20 36.66 6.09
CA PRO A 17 18.04 37.75 6.61
C PRO A 17 19.25 38.07 5.73
N THR A 18 19.80 37.05 5.06
CA THR A 18 20.89 37.24 4.10
C THR A 18 20.43 37.98 2.85
N CYS A 19 19.20 37.73 2.37
CA CYS A 19 18.60 38.50 1.26
C CYS A 19 18.39 39.97 1.66
N GLU A 20 17.88 40.23 2.87
CA GLU A 20 17.75 41.61 3.38
C GLU A 20 19.11 42.32 3.45
N LEU A 21 20.12 41.64 4.01
CA LEU A 21 21.49 42.15 4.17
C LEU A 21 22.10 42.58 2.83
N ILE A 22 21.89 41.81 1.76
CA ILE A 22 22.48 42.10 0.44
C ILE A 22 21.68 43.10 -0.38
N THR A 23 20.60 43.69 0.14
CA THR A 23 19.82 44.72 -0.58
C THR A 23 20.69 45.84 -1.18
N PRO A 24 21.70 46.39 -0.48
CA PRO A 24 22.62 47.37 -1.07
C PRO A 24 23.44 46.81 -2.23
N VAL A 25 23.83 45.53 -2.18
CA VAL A 25 24.56 44.84 -3.25
C VAL A 25 23.69 44.72 -4.50
N LEU A 26 22.42 44.37 -4.35
CA LEU A 26 21.48 44.29 -5.47
C LEU A 26 21.30 45.64 -6.15
N ARG A 27 21.29 46.75 -5.39
CA ARG A 27 21.29 48.12 -5.94
C ARG A 27 22.59 48.48 -6.66
N GLN A 28 23.74 48.07 -6.13
CA GLN A 28 25.03 48.23 -6.80
C GLN A 28 25.05 47.50 -8.15
N LEU A 29 24.59 46.25 -8.18
CA LEU A 29 24.50 45.46 -9.41
C LEU A 29 23.51 46.06 -10.42
N ALA A 30 22.37 46.57 -9.95
CA ALA A 30 21.37 47.22 -10.80
C ALA A 30 21.89 48.52 -11.45
N GLY A 31 22.81 49.22 -10.78
CA GLY A 31 23.49 50.41 -11.32
C GLY A 31 24.68 50.11 -12.23
N GLY A 32 25.03 48.83 -12.43
CA GLY A 32 26.13 48.41 -13.29
C GLY A 32 25.78 48.41 -14.78
N ASN A 33 26.76 48.02 -15.61
CA ASN A 33 26.60 47.95 -17.07
C ASN A 33 25.89 46.67 -17.56
N GLU A 34 25.72 45.68 -16.69
CA GLU A 34 25.09 44.41 -17.00
C GLU A 34 23.63 44.41 -16.54
N ARG A 35 22.74 43.79 -17.33
CA ARG A 35 21.33 43.66 -16.96
C ARG A 35 21.18 42.79 -15.72
N LEU A 36 20.45 43.29 -14.73
CA LEU A 36 20.05 42.54 -13.53
C LEU A 36 18.56 42.19 -13.59
N THR A 37 18.24 40.92 -13.37
CA THR A 37 16.87 40.42 -13.14
C THR A 37 16.77 39.94 -11.71
N VAL A 38 15.94 40.57 -10.88
CA VAL A 38 15.71 40.12 -9.50
C VAL A 38 14.38 39.39 -9.44
N LEU A 39 14.36 38.16 -8.95
CA LEU A 39 13.16 37.36 -8.72
C LEU A 39 12.89 37.26 -7.22
N THR A 40 11.66 37.49 -6.79
CA THR A 40 11.27 37.43 -5.38
C THR A 40 10.23 36.35 -5.14
N GLN A 41 10.46 35.50 -4.14
CA GLN A 41 9.64 34.30 -3.88
C GLN A 41 8.45 34.55 -2.94
N ASP A 42 8.37 35.71 -2.28
CA ASP A 42 7.43 35.91 -1.16
C ASP A 42 6.81 37.29 -1.07
N ASP A 43 7.53 38.33 -1.49
CA ASP A 43 7.05 39.71 -1.48
C ASP A 43 7.40 40.40 -2.81
N PRO A 44 6.40 40.69 -3.66
CA PRO A 44 6.60 41.37 -4.95
C PRO A 44 7.24 42.77 -4.82
N SER A 45 7.20 43.39 -3.64
CA SER A 45 7.81 44.69 -3.35
C SER A 45 9.27 44.61 -2.88
N PHE A 46 9.78 43.41 -2.61
CA PHE A 46 11.15 43.17 -2.17
C PHE A 46 12.09 42.84 -3.34
N PRO A 47 13.32 43.38 -3.39
CA PRO A 47 13.94 44.31 -2.44
C PRO A 47 13.54 45.77 -2.69
N PRO A 48 13.45 46.60 -1.63
CA PRO A 48 13.01 47.99 -1.76
C PRO A 48 14.00 48.83 -2.58
N GLY A 49 13.48 49.73 -3.40
CA GLY A 49 14.28 50.67 -4.19
C GLY A 49 14.90 50.07 -5.46
N LEU A 50 14.50 48.86 -5.85
CA LEU A 50 14.73 48.32 -7.20
C LEU A 50 13.44 48.40 -8.01
N SER A 51 13.57 48.75 -9.28
CA SER A 51 12.48 48.67 -10.26
C SER A 51 12.62 47.39 -11.09
N GLY A 52 11.50 46.87 -11.60
CA GLY A 52 11.52 45.67 -12.45
C GLY A 52 11.82 44.36 -11.71
N VAL A 53 11.57 44.30 -10.40
CA VAL A 53 11.55 43.02 -9.66
C VAL A 53 10.46 42.13 -10.26
N VAL A 54 10.83 40.88 -10.54
CA VAL A 54 9.94 39.85 -11.07
C VAL A 54 9.27 39.15 -9.91
N ASP A 55 7.94 39.25 -9.87
CA ASP A 55 7.10 38.45 -8.97
C ASP A 55 7.23 36.97 -9.35
N ASP A 56 7.67 36.18 -8.37
CA ASP A 56 7.77 34.73 -8.43
C ASP A 56 7.18 34.10 -7.16
N THR A 57 6.14 34.74 -6.60
CA THR A 57 5.41 34.23 -5.42
C THR A 57 4.69 32.91 -5.70
N ASP A 58 4.40 32.62 -6.97
CA ASP A 58 3.85 31.34 -7.42
C ASP A 58 4.92 30.24 -7.62
N LEU A 59 6.19 30.63 -7.51
CA LEU A 59 7.43 29.85 -7.60
C LEU A 59 7.70 29.19 -8.96
N GLU A 60 7.00 29.55 -10.03
CA GLU A 60 7.18 28.92 -11.34
C GLU A 60 8.63 29.07 -11.86
N LYS A 61 9.19 30.28 -11.76
CA LYS A 61 10.52 30.56 -12.30
C LYS A 61 11.58 29.92 -11.43
N SER A 62 11.45 30.03 -10.11
CA SER A 62 12.34 29.40 -9.16
C SER A 62 12.36 27.87 -9.29
N TRP A 63 11.19 27.25 -9.55
CA TRP A 63 11.08 25.82 -9.83
C TRP A 63 11.87 25.45 -11.09
N HIS A 64 11.61 26.11 -12.21
CA HIS A 64 12.29 25.82 -13.48
C HIS A 64 13.79 26.15 -13.48
N LEU A 65 14.25 27.03 -12.57
CA LEU A 65 15.65 27.35 -12.36
C LEU A 65 16.35 26.43 -11.35
N ASN A 66 15.64 25.44 -10.78
CA ASN A 66 16.14 24.55 -9.72
C ASN A 66 16.80 25.34 -8.58
N ILE A 67 16.08 26.33 -8.03
CA ILE A 67 16.54 27.10 -6.89
C ILE A 67 16.29 26.30 -5.62
N GLU A 68 17.34 25.99 -4.88
CA GLU A 68 17.24 25.29 -3.58
C GLU A 68 17.58 26.22 -2.40
N THR A 69 18.32 27.29 -2.67
CA THR A 69 18.81 28.24 -1.67
C THR A 69 18.60 29.67 -2.16
N VAL A 70 18.41 30.61 -1.24
CA VAL A 70 18.35 32.05 -1.51
C VAL A 70 19.20 32.83 -0.48
N PRO A 71 19.90 33.90 -0.87
CA PRO A 71 19.98 34.40 -2.24
C PRO A 71 20.79 33.46 -3.13
N THR A 72 20.39 33.35 -4.39
CA THR A 72 21.19 32.65 -5.43
C THR A 72 21.40 33.63 -6.58
N VAL A 73 22.65 33.85 -6.96
CA VAL A 73 22.99 34.64 -8.15
C VAL A 73 23.37 33.69 -9.28
N ILE A 74 22.84 33.95 -10.47
CA ILE A 74 23.00 33.15 -11.67
C ILE A 74 23.45 34.07 -12.80
N ARG A 75 24.46 33.65 -13.56
CA ARG A 75 24.89 34.31 -14.79
C ARG A 75 24.30 33.62 -16.01
N ILE A 76 23.55 34.38 -16.81
CA ILE A 76 22.92 33.93 -18.05
C ILE A 76 23.71 34.45 -19.26
N LYS A 77 24.12 33.54 -20.15
CA LYS A 77 24.78 33.84 -21.43
C LYS A 77 24.13 33.03 -22.55
N GLY A 78 23.73 33.67 -23.64
CA GLY A 78 23.04 33.00 -24.74
C GLY A 78 21.73 32.33 -24.31
N GLY A 79 21.03 32.92 -23.33
CA GLY A 79 19.79 32.39 -22.75
C GLY A 79 19.97 31.15 -21.87
N ARG A 80 21.22 30.78 -21.52
CA ARG A 80 21.53 29.61 -20.68
C ARG A 80 22.33 30.02 -19.47
N GLU A 81 22.12 29.30 -18.38
CA GLU A 81 22.96 29.42 -17.19
C GLU A 81 24.42 29.02 -17.52
N SER A 82 25.37 29.86 -17.09
CA SER A 82 26.81 29.66 -17.27
C SER A 82 27.58 29.57 -15.95
N ALA A 83 27.05 30.15 -14.86
CA ALA A 83 27.60 30.04 -13.52
C ALA A 83 26.50 30.40 -12.49
N ARG A 84 26.60 29.85 -11.28
CA ARG A 84 25.79 30.25 -10.13
C ARG A 84 26.61 30.29 -8.84
N ALA A 85 26.17 31.08 -7.87
CA ALA A 85 26.68 31.10 -6.50
C ALA A 85 25.51 31.20 -5.50
N PHE A 86 25.71 30.63 -4.31
CA PHE A 86 24.66 30.45 -3.30
C PHE A 86 24.99 31.23 -2.02
N GLY A 87 23.96 31.75 -1.35
CA GLY A 87 24.16 32.61 -0.20
C GLY A 87 24.90 33.89 -0.59
N TRP A 88 25.51 34.53 0.39
CA TRP A 88 26.35 35.69 0.18
C TRP A 88 27.81 35.33 0.48
N HIS A 89 28.68 35.43 -0.53
CA HIS A 89 30.12 35.44 -0.35
C HIS A 89 30.70 36.47 -1.32
N ARG A 90 31.27 37.56 -0.78
CA ARG A 90 31.73 38.70 -1.57
C ARG A 90 32.64 38.26 -2.72
N GLY A 91 33.70 37.50 -2.44
CA GLY A 91 34.65 37.08 -3.47
C GLY A 91 34.03 36.20 -4.57
N GLU A 92 33.01 35.41 -4.25
CA GLU A 92 32.35 34.55 -5.25
C GLU A 92 31.42 35.37 -6.12
N TRP A 93 30.66 36.27 -5.50
CA TRP A 93 29.79 37.20 -6.20
C TRP A 93 30.60 38.16 -7.07
N GLU A 94 31.73 38.69 -6.61
CA GLU A 94 32.61 39.55 -7.42
C GLU A 94 33.21 38.78 -8.60
N THR A 95 33.64 37.53 -8.39
CA THR A 95 34.15 36.66 -9.46
C THR A 95 33.06 36.35 -10.49
N LEU A 96 31.86 36.00 -10.02
CA LEU A 96 30.74 35.64 -10.88
C LEU A 96 30.19 36.87 -11.61
N THR A 97 30.00 38.00 -10.93
CA THR A 97 29.40 39.22 -11.50
C THR A 97 30.40 40.07 -12.28
N GLY A 98 31.71 39.92 -12.02
CA GLY A 98 32.75 40.78 -12.58
C GLY A 98 32.80 42.19 -11.97
N VAL A 99 31.98 42.48 -10.96
CA VAL A 99 31.93 43.77 -10.25
C VAL A 99 32.77 43.66 -8.98
N ARG A 100 33.69 44.60 -8.75
CA ARG A 100 34.53 44.65 -7.54
C ARG A 100 33.95 45.62 -6.50
N GLY A 101 34.30 45.41 -5.23
CA GLY A 101 33.88 46.28 -4.12
C GLY A 101 32.43 46.04 -3.70
N LEU A 102 31.89 44.83 -3.94
CA LEU A 102 30.49 44.55 -3.63
C LEU A 102 30.25 44.53 -2.11
N GLY A 103 29.22 45.26 -1.68
CA GLY A 103 28.78 45.23 -0.29
C GLY A 103 29.84 45.73 0.70
N GLU A 104 30.47 46.87 0.41
CA GLU A 104 31.37 47.56 1.34
C GLU A 104 30.67 47.75 2.70
N GLY A 105 31.38 47.40 3.78
CA GLY A 105 30.82 47.41 5.15
C GLY A 105 29.95 46.21 5.53
N LEU A 106 29.61 45.31 4.59
CA LEU A 106 28.95 44.05 4.91
C LEU A 106 29.97 42.97 5.36
N PRO A 107 29.53 41.95 6.13
CA PRO A 107 30.32 40.73 6.33
C PRO A 107 30.77 40.13 4.99
N ALA A 108 31.96 39.53 4.96
CA ALA A 108 32.50 38.92 3.74
C ALA A 108 31.64 37.75 3.25
N GLU A 109 31.00 37.04 4.17
CA GLU A 109 30.13 35.90 3.88
C GLU A 109 28.95 35.80 4.85
N ARG A 110 27.84 35.26 4.36
CA ARG A 110 26.68 34.80 5.13
C ARG A 110 26.01 33.62 4.41
N PRO A 111 25.63 32.54 5.12
CA PRO A 111 24.86 31.47 4.53
C PRO A 111 23.50 31.97 4.06
N GLY A 112 22.96 31.37 3.00
CA GLY A 112 21.58 31.61 2.57
C GLY A 112 20.56 30.87 3.44
N CYS A 113 19.29 31.03 3.08
CA CYS A 113 18.17 30.22 3.58
C CYS A 113 17.69 29.25 2.50
N GLY A 114 16.98 28.19 2.90
CA GLY A 114 16.26 27.32 1.96
C GLY A 114 15.27 28.12 1.12
N SER A 115 15.19 27.80 -0.16
CA SER A 115 14.22 28.38 -1.07
C SER A 115 12.80 27.92 -0.76
N LYS A 116 11.79 28.75 -1.05
CA LYS A 116 10.38 28.34 -0.88
C LYS A 116 9.96 27.16 -1.74
N THR A 117 10.69 26.90 -2.84
CA THR A 117 10.50 25.72 -3.70
C THR A 117 10.79 24.39 -3.01
N VAL A 118 11.65 24.41 -1.98
CA VAL A 118 12.05 23.24 -1.20
C VAL A 118 11.40 23.20 0.19
N ASP A 119 10.46 24.11 0.46
CA ASP A 119 9.67 24.07 1.70
C ASP A 119 8.92 22.72 1.80
N PRO A 120 8.75 22.17 3.02
CA PRO A 120 8.09 20.88 3.21
C PRO A 120 6.73 20.80 2.51
N GLY A 121 6.63 19.92 1.52
CA GLY A 121 5.43 19.68 0.74
C GLY A 121 5.29 20.49 -0.56
N MET A 122 6.08 21.55 -0.76
CA MET A 122 6.01 22.40 -1.95
C MET A 122 6.52 21.72 -3.21
N VAL A 123 7.51 20.83 -3.09
CA VAL A 123 8.06 20.09 -4.25
C VAL A 123 6.95 19.37 -5.02
N ASP A 124 6.00 18.75 -4.32
CA ASP A 124 4.94 17.98 -4.96
C ASP A 124 3.83 18.87 -5.53
N GLU A 125 3.56 20.00 -4.88
CA GLU A 125 2.66 21.04 -5.41
C GLU A 125 3.22 21.65 -6.70
N LEU A 126 4.52 21.96 -6.72
CA LEU A 126 5.18 22.55 -7.88
C LEU A 126 5.36 21.54 -9.01
N GLU A 127 5.63 20.27 -8.71
CA GLU A 127 5.65 19.23 -9.73
C GLU A 127 4.25 19.03 -10.35
N LEU A 128 3.20 19.05 -9.53
CA LEU A 128 1.83 18.97 -10.04
C LEU A 128 1.49 20.17 -10.95
N ARG A 129 1.91 21.38 -10.57
CA ARG A 129 1.61 22.62 -11.32
C ARG A 129 2.46 22.78 -12.58
N PHE A 130 3.75 22.44 -12.49
CA PHE A 130 4.77 22.83 -13.48
C PHE A 130 5.61 21.66 -14.02
N GLY A 131 5.46 20.45 -13.45
CA GLY A 131 6.19 19.25 -13.85
C GLY A 131 5.55 18.46 -15.00
N GLY A 132 4.40 18.89 -15.52
CA GLY A 132 3.70 18.20 -16.61
C GLY A 132 2.98 16.92 -16.17
N VAL A 133 2.72 16.76 -14.87
CA VAL A 133 1.91 15.66 -14.33
C VAL A 133 0.46 15.83 -14.77
N SER A 134 -0.16 14.74 -15.23
CA SER A 134 -1.59 14.69 -15.53
C SER A 134 -2.20 13.39 -15.06
N PHE A 135 -3.45 13.45 -14.60
CA PHE A 135 -4.23 12.29 -14.17
C PHE A 135 -5.29 11.96 -15.22
N ALA A 136 -5.55 10.66 -15.41
CA ALA A 136 -6.62 10.19 -16.29
C ALA A 136 -8.00 10.24 -15.60
N SER A 137 -8.02 10.13 -14.28
CA SER A 137 -9.24 10.16 -13.47
C SER A 137 -9.83 11.57 -13.42
N ARG A 138 -11.16 11.65 -13.50
CA ARG A 138 -11.89 12.92 -13.47
C ARG A 138 -11.69 13.63 -12.11
N PRO A 139 -11.34 14.92 -12.08
CA PRO A 139 -11.32 15.68 -10.84
C PRO A 139 -12.73 15.90 -10.29
N VAL A 140 -12.83 15.96 -8.97
CA VAL A 140 -14.07 16.30 -8.25
C VAL A 140 -13.79 17.54 -7.43
N GLU A 141 -14.45 18.63 -7.79
CA GLU A 141 -14.42 19.87 -7.01
C GLU A 141 -15.22 19.69 -5.72
N ILE A 142 -14.64 20.16 -4.62
CA ILE A 142 -15.26 20.20 -3.30
C ILE A 142 -15.54 21.66 -2.99
N GLY A 143 -16.74 21.97 -2.48
CA GLY A 143 -17.09 23.34 -2.12
C GLY A 143 -16.15 23.92 -1.06
N GLY A 144 -15.86 25.22 -1.08
CA GLY A 144 -14.90 25.83 -0.14
C GLY A 144 -15.27 25.72 1.35
N TYR A 145 -16.52 25.36 1.67
CA TYR A 145 -17.02 25.10 3.03
C TYR A 145 -17.42 23.63 3.26
N GLU A 146 -17.27 22.77 2.26
CA GLU A 146 -17.59 21.35 2.34
C GLU A 146 -16.41 20.62 3.03
N ASP A 147 -16.72 19.79 4.03
CA ASP A 147 -15.71 18.92 4.64
C ASP A 147 -15.38 17.77 3.68
N ASP A 148 -14.11 17.58 3.39
CA ASP A 148 -13.66 16.65 2.35
C ASP A 148 -13.83 15.18 2.75
N VAL A 149 -13.81 14.87 4.05
CA VAL A 149 -14.07 13.53 4.58
C VAL A 149 -15.57 13.24 4.56
N GLU A 150 -16.42 14.17 4.99
CA GLU A 150 -17.88 14.04 4.89
C GLU A 150 -18.34 13.93 3.43
N ALA A 151 -17.72 14.68 2.51
CA ALA A 151 -17.97 14.57 1.08
C ALA A 151 -17.75 13.14 0.55
N CYS A 152 -16.74 12.43 1.08
CA CYS A 152 -16.47 11.03 0.73
C CYS A 152 -17.52 10.06 1.30
N PHE A 153 -18.08 10.35 2.48
CA PHE A 153 -19.21 9.59 3.04
C PHE A 153 -20.48 9.79 2.22
N GLU A 154 -20.84 11.05 1.94
CA GLU A 154 -22.06 11.41 1.20
C GLU A 154 -22.07 10.85 -0.24
N ARG A 155 -20.90 10.76 -0.87
CA ARG A 155 -20.74 10.18 -2.22
C ARG A 155 -20.55 8.67 -2.19
N ASP A 156 -20.64 8.06 -1.02
CA ASP A 156 -20.54 6.63 -0.81
C ASP A 156 -19.24 6.06 -1.41
N TRP A 157 -18.11 6.70 -1.08
CA TRP A 157 -16.75 6.28 -1.44
C TRP A 157 -16.00 5.59 -0.29
N SER A 158 -16.52 5.74 0.93
CA SER A 158 -16.02 5.10 2.15
C SER A 158 -16.66 3.72 2.39
N ASP A 159 -15.94 2.86 3.10
CA ASP A 159 -16.38 1.58 3.66
C ASP A 159 -17.10 1.71 5.02
N GLY A 160 -17.52 2.93 5.39
CA GLY A 160 -18.10 3.26 6.70
C GLY A 160 -17.06 3.76 7.72
N LEU A 161 -15.77 3.74 7.37
CA LEU A 161 -14.70 4.34 8.15
C LEU A 161 -14.18 5.63 7.49
N PRO A 162 -13.66 6.61 8.25
CA PRO A 162 -13.03 7.79 7.65
C PRO A 162 -11.93 7.40 6.65
N VAL A 163 -11.83 8.17 5.57
CA VAL A 163 -10.82 8.01 4.52
C VAL A 163 -9.89 9.21 4.51
N VAL A 164 -8.68 9.02 3.98
CA VAL A 164 -7.83 10.17 3.64
C VAL A 164 -8.24 10.66 2.25
N THR A 165 -8.67 11.91 2.14
CA THR A 165 -9.11 12.48 0.85
C THR A 165 -7.98 12.38 -0.19
N PRO A 166 -8.23 11.77 -1.36
CA PRO A 166 -7.22 11.51 -2.37
C PRO A 166 -6.96 12.76 -3.23
N THR A 167 -6.37 13.80 -2.63
CA THR A 167 -5.99 15.02 -3.36
C THR A 167 -4.94 14.71 -4.44
N PRO A 168 -4.88 15.49 -5.53
CA PRO A 168 -3.89 15.32 -6.60
C PRO A 168 -2.45 15.13 -6.10
N VAL A 169 -2.03 15.92 -5.11
CA VAL A 169 -0.69 15.84 -4.51
C VAL A 169 -0.48 14.53 -3.74
N ARG A 170 -1.48 14.06 -3.00
CA ARG A 170 -1.39 12.79 -2.28
C ARG A 170 -1.35 11.60 -3.25
N VAL A 171 -2.08 11.67 -4.36
CA VAL A 171 -2.06 10.65 -5.42
C VAL A 171 -0.71 10.65 -6.15
N LEU A 172 -0.16 11.82 -6.49
CA LEU A 172 1.19 11.93 -7.07
C LEU A 172 2.24 11.28 -6.16
N ARG A 173 2.22 11.61 -4.85
CA ARG A 173 3.11 10.98 -3.86
C ARG A 173 2.93 9.46 -3.79
N MET A 174 1.68 8.98 -3.83
CA MET A 174 1.38 7.56 -3.79
C MET A 174 1.96 6.83 -5.02
N LEU A 175 1.83 7.43 -6.21
CA LEU A 175 2.34 6.86 -7.46
C LEU A 175 3.86 6.69 -7.47
N ARG A 176 4.62 7.51 -6.73
CA ARG A 176 6.08 7.32 -6.57
C ARG A 176 6.46 6.03 -5.85
N GLY A 177 5.48 5.35 -5.23
CA GLY A 177 5.64 4.03 -4.63
C GLY A 177 5.89 2.90 -5.63
N THR A 178 5.73 3.15 -6.93
CA THR A 178 5.93 2.16 -7.99
C THR A 178 6.57 2.79 -9.23
N THR A 179 7.19 1.95 -10.05
CA THR A 179 7.71 2.32 -11.37
C THR A 179 6.72 2.06 -12.52
N ARG A 180 5.56 1.48 -12.22
CA ARG A 180 4.51 1.16 -13.20
C ARG A 180 3.85 2.44 -13.72
N ASP A 181 3.44 2.42 -15.00
CA ASP A 181 2.76 3.56 -15.62
C ASP A 181 1.38 3.77 -14.95
N PRO A 182 1.05 4.98 -14.44
CA PRO A 182 -0.26 5.28 -13.86
C PRO A 182 -1.46 4.90 -14.77
N LYS A 183 -1.27 4.92 -16.10
CA LYS A 183 -2.29 4.59 -17.10
C LYS A 183 -2.41 3.10 -17.39
N GLU A 184 -1.49 2.28 -16.89
CA GLU A 184 -1.52 0.85 -17.10
C GLU A 184 -2.80 0.24 -16.52
N VAL A 185 -3.50 -0.55 -17.34
CA VAL A 185 -4.70 -1.29 -16.94
C VAL A 185 -4.28 -2.67 -16.43
N LEU A 186 -4.52 -2.93 -15.15
CA LEU A 186 -4.25 -4.22 -14.49
C LEU A 186 -5.27 -5.29 -14.86
N GLY A 187 -6.48 -4.87 -15.25
CA GLY A 187 -7.59 -5.74 -15.66
C GLY A 187 -8.93 -5.03 -15.52
N MET A 188 -10.01 -5.77 -15.77
CA MET A 188 -11.38 -5.25 -15.61
C MET A 188 -11.89 -5.67 -14.22
N MET A 189 -12.19 -4.72 -13.34
CA MET A 189 -12.54 -5.01 -11.95
C MET A 189 -13.99 -5.49 -11.83
N PRO A 190 -14.26 -6.75 -11.45
CA PRO A 190 -15.62 -7.18 -11.14
C PRO A 190 -16.15 -6.46 -9.89
N PRO A 191 -17.48 -6.41 -9.70
CA PRO A 191 -18.53 -6.93 -10.58
C PRO A 191 -18.91 -6.08 -11.80
N ASP A 192 -18.67 -4.77 -11.79
CA ASP A 192 -19.10 -3.86 -12.87
C ASP A 192 -18.17 -3.89 -14.10
N TYR A 193 -16.99 -4.50 -13.95
CA TYR A 193 -15.96 -4.63 -14.98
C TYR A 193 -15.47 -3.31 -15.63
N PRO A 194 -15.25 -2.19 -14.90
CA PRO A 194 -14.51 -1.07 -15.46
C PRO A 194 -13.00 -1.31 -15.39
N ALA A 195 -12.25 -0.59 -16.24
CA ALA A 195 -10.79 -0.69 -16.26
C ALA A 195 -10.18 -0.25 -14.91
N CYS A 196 -9.42 -1.16 -14.29
CA CYS A 196 -8.65 -0.93 -13.08
C CYS A 196 -7.24 -0.50 -13.46
N THR A 197 -6.92 0.79 -13.30
CA THR A 197 -5.58 1.32 -13.59
C THR A 197 -4.74 1.48 -12.34
N VAL A 198 -3.41 1.54 -12.49
CA VAL A 198 -2.48 1.86 -11.40
C VAL A 198 -2.86 3.17 -10.69
N GLU A 199 -3.25 4.21 -11.44
CA GLU A 199 -3.73 5.48 -10.87
C GLU A 199 -4.97 5.31 -9.99
N LYS A 200 -5.97 4.53 -10.43
CA LYS A 200 -7.17 4.28 -9.62
C LYS A 200 -6.88 3.46 -8.37
N VAL A 201 -5.93 2.52 -8.45
CA VAL A 201 -5.43 1.80 -7.27
C VAL A 201 -4.73 2.76 -6.31
N ALA A 202 -3.90 3.69 -6.81
CA ALA A 202 -3.23 4.71 -6.00
C ALA A 202 -4.24 5.64 -5.30
N ILE A 203 -5.32 6.06 -5.97
CA ILE A 203 -6.41 6.82 -5.35
C ILE A 203 -7.00 6.07 -4.15
N ASN A 204 -7.36 4.79 -4.33
CA ASN A 204 -7.92 3.97 -3.24
C ASN A 204 -6.88 3.66 -2.15
N ALA A 205 -5.60 3.56 -2.50
CA ALA A 205 -4.51 3.41 -1.54
C ALA A 205 -4.37 4.65 -0.65
N VAL A 206 -4.47 5.86 -1.23
CA VAL A 206 -4.52 7.10 -0.43
C VAL A 206 -5.71 7.06 0.49
N MET A 207 -6.91 6.77 -0.02
CA MET A 207 -8.14 6.69 0.78
C MET A 207 -8.03 5.73 1.97
N ALA A 208 -7.41 4.56 1.76
CA ALA A 208 -7.16 3.58 2.82
C ALA A 208 -6.13 4.04 3.85
N GLY A 209 -5.35 5.08 3.56
CA GLY A 209 -4.25 5.55 4.39
C GLY A 209 -2.95 4.77 4.17
N CYS A 210 -2.74 4.15 3.01
CA CYS A 210 -1.46 3.50 2.69
C CYS A 210 -0.29 4.50 2.70
N LYS A 211 0.93 3.97 2.75
CA LYS A 211 2.14 4.71 2.36
C LYS A 211 2.54 4.32 0.94
N PRO A 212 3.28 5.18 0.19
CA PRO A 212 3.74 4.87 -1.16
C PRO A 212 4.47 3.53 -1.26
N GLU A 213 5.31 3.19 -0.28
CA GLU A 213 6.10 1.96 -0.28
C GLU A 213 5.24 0.68 -0.29
N TYR A 214 3.95 0.79 0.01
CA TYR A 214 3.01 -0.34 0.01
C TYR A 214 2.48 -0.67 -1.39
N MET A 215 2.63 0.25 -2.36
CA MET A 215 2.09 0.11 -3.71
C MET A 215 2.49 -1.20 -4.41
N PRO A 216 3.75 -1.66 -4.38
CA PRO A 216 4.13 -2.91 -5.05
C PRO A 216 3.35 -4.13 -4.53
N VAL A 217 3.13 -4.19 -3.21
CA VAL A 217 2.37 -5.26 -2.56
C VAL A 217 0.88 -5.16 -2.89
N LEU A 218 0.32 -3.93 -2.88
CA LEU A 218 -1.07 -3.68 -3.23
C LEU A 218 -1.37 -4.02 -4.69
N LEU A 219 -0.49 -3.63 -5.62
CA LEU A 219 -0.64 -3.95 -7.05
C LEU A 219 -0.61 -5.46 -7.28
N ALA A 220 0.32 -6.18 -6.65
CA ALA A 220 0.36 -7.65 -6.72
C ALA A 220 -0.91 -8.29 -6.12
N ALA A 221 -1.48 -7.71 -5.06
CA ALA A 221 -2.74 -8.17 -4.47
C ALA A 221 -3.94 -7.93 -5.42
N VAL A 222 -3.99 -6.77 -6.09
CA VAL A 222 -5.02 -6.46 -7.10
C VAL A 222 -4.89 -7.40 -8.30
N GLU A 223 -3.69 -7.61 -8.82
CA GLU A 223 -3.43 -8.57 -9.92
C GLU A 223 -3.80 -10.01 -9.54
N ALA A 224 -3.60 -10.41 -8.28
CA ALA A 224 -4.03 -11.71 -7.78
C ALA A 224 -5.56 -11.82 -7.65
N ALA A 225 -6.23 -10.75 -7.22
CA ALA A 225 -7.69 -10.69 -7.12
C ALA A 225 -8.39 -10.64 -8.49
N LEU A 226 -7.74 -10.04 -9.49
CA LEU A 226 -8.22 -9.99 -10.88
C LEU A 226 -7.96 -11.28 -11.68
N ASP A 227 -7.21 -12.23 -11.12
CA ASP A 227 -6.97 -13.53 -11.76
C ASP A 227 -8.26 -14.37 -11.71
N ASP A 228 -8.69 -14.91 -12.86
CA ASP A 228 -9.95 -15.66 -12.98
C ASP A 228 -10.06 -16.82 -11.98
N ARG A 229 -8.93 -17.44 -11.60
CA ARG A 229 -8.88 -18.51 -10.60
C ARG A 229 -9.34 -18.04 -9.22
N PHE A 230 -9.15 -16.78 -8.87
CA PHE A 230 -9.65 -16.21 -7.62
C PHE A 230 -11.18 -15.98 -7.67
N CYS A 231 -11.77 -15.83 -8.86
CA CYS A 231 -13.20 -15.68 -9.06
C CYS A 231 -13.82 -14.52 -8.24
N LEU A 232 -13.23 -13.33 -8.33
CA LEU A 232 -13.63 -12.16 -7.53
C LEU A 232 -15.13 -11.82 -7.69
N HIS A 233 -15.71 -11.94 -8.89
CA HIS A 233 -17.15 -11.71 -9.07
C HIS A 233 -17.98 -12.62 -8.16
N GLY A 234 -17.68 -13.92 -8.15
CA GLY A 234 -18.37 -14.90 -7.30
C GLY A 234 -18.13 -14.64 -5.82
N VAL A 235 -16.91 -14.24 -5.46
CA VAL A 235 -16.53 -13.87 -4.09
C VAL A 235 -17.35 -12.71 -3.55
N ILE A 236 -17.65 -11.70 -4.37
CA ILE A 236 -18.48 -10.55 -3.98
C ILE A 236 -19.97 -10.90 -4.03
N ALA A 237 -20.43 -11.59 -5.07
CA ALA A 237 -21.85 -11.88 -5.28
C ALA A 237 -22.42 -13.00 -4.39
N THR A 238 -21.58 -13.72 -3.66
CA THR A 238 -22.04 -14.81 -2.78
C THR A 238 -22.79 -14.31 -1.56
N THR A 239 -23.76 -15.11 -1.09
CA THR A 239 -24.42 -14.89 0.20
C THR A 239 -23.58 -15.32 1.39
N MET A 240 -22.47 -16.02 1.16
CA MET A 240 -21.53 -16.37 2.22
C MET A 240 -20.71 -15.15 2.64
N TYR A 241 -20.37 -15.08 3.91
CA TYR A 241 -19.66 -13.96 4.51
C TYR A 241 -18.14 -13.99 4.22
N ILE A 242 -17.73 -14.20 2.97
CA ILE A 242 -16.33 -14.24 2.56
C ILE A 242 -15.82 -12.91 2.00
N GLY A 243 -14.50 -12.74 1.96
CA GLY A 243 -13.82 -11.65 1.28
C GLY A 243 -12.35 -12.00 1.00
N PRO A 244 -11.63 -11.14 0.26
CA PRO A 244 -10.20 -11.31 0.03
C PRO A 244 -9.38 -11.24 1.33
N ILE A 245 -8.55 -12.25 1.53
CA ILE A 245 -7.50 -12.31 2.55
C ILE A 245 -6.15 -12.25 1.83
N VAL A 246 -5.30 -11.32 2.24
CA VAL A 246 -3.97 -11.08 1.66
C VAL A 246 -2.89 -11.64 2.59
N ILE A 247 -2.10 -12.58 2.10
CA ILE A 247 -0.97 -13.17 2.82
C ILE A 247 0.31 -12.72 2.12
N VAL A 248 1.19 -12.03 2.84
CA VAL A 248 2.44 -11.47 2.29
C VAL A 248 3.62 -12.33 2.70
N ASN A 249 4.55 -12.56 1.77
CA ASN A 249 5.77 -13.36 1.93
C ASN A 249 7.03 -12.60 1.48
N GLY A 250 8.19 -13.07 1.95
CA GLY A 250 9.51 -12.62 1.55
C GLY A 250 9.98 -11.31 2.19
N PRO A 251 11.12 -10.76 1.73
CA PRO A 251 11.78 -9.61 2.36
C PRO A 251 10.93 -8.34 2.49
N VAL A 252 9.96 -8.12 1.59
CA VAL A 252 9.06 -6.96 1.62
C VAL A 252 8.30 -6.82 2.94
N ARG A 253 7.99 -7.93 3.61
CA ARG A 253 7.33 -7.92 4.93
C ARG A 253 8.12 -7.07 5.93
N ARG A 254 9.45 -7.24 5.96
CA ARG A 254 10.36 -6.50 6.85
C ARG A 254 10.62 -5.08 6.36
N GLN A 255 10.77 -4.90 5.04
CA GLN A 255 10.97 -3.57 4.44
C GLN A 255 9.79 -2.62 4.75
N LEU A 256 8.56 -3.16 4.74
CA LEU A 256 7.36 -2.40 5.09
C LEU A 256 7.06 -2.39 6.60
N GLY A 257 7.88 -3.08 7.40
CA GLY A 257 7.69 -3.22 8.84
C GLY A 257 6.37 -3.89 9.21
N MET A 258 5.85 -4.82 8.40
CA MET A 258 4.59 -5.52 8.70
C MET A 258 4.70 -6.33 10.00
N ASN A 259 3.64 -6.33 10.81
CA ASN A 259 3.58 -7.12 12.03
C ASN A 259 3.24 -8.58 11.69
N SER A 260 4.13 -9.52 11.99
CA SER A 260 3.91 -10.97 11.92
C SER A 260 3.73 -11.63 13.29
N GLY A 261 3.82 -10.86 14.37
CA GLY A 261 3.91 -11.36 15.74
C GLY A 261 2.60 -11.29 16.51
N VAL A 262 2.69 -10.82 17.76
CA VAL A 262 1.53 -10.70 18.66
C VAL A 262 0.40 -9.95 17.95
N ASN A 263 -0.80 -10.54 18.03
CA ASN A 263 -2.02 -9.95 17.51
C ASN A 263 -1.99 -9.63 15.98
N VAL A 264 -1.29 -10.47 15.21
CA VAL A 264 -1.14 -10.34 13.75
C VAL A 264 -2.47 -10.26 12.97
N LEU A 265 -3.52 -10.96 13.41
CA LEU A 265 -4.84 -10.95 12.76
C LEU A 265 -5.80 -9.89 13.36
N GLY A 266 -5.34 -9.11 14.34
CA GLY A 266 -6.11 -8.02 14.99
C GLY A 266 -5.66 -6.64 14.49
N GLN A 267 -5.45 -5.67 15.39
CA GLN A 267 -5.03 -4.32 14.98
C GLN A 267 -3.68 -4.24 14.26
N GLY A 268 -2.82 -5.27 14.33
CA GLY A 268 -1.53 -5.31 13.64
C GLY A 268 -0.77 -3.97 13.66
N ASN A 269 -0.48 -3.43 12.48
CA ASN A 269 0.01 -2.08 12.28
C ASN A 269 -0.53 -1.44 10.99
N ARG A 270 -0.05 -0.23 10.62
CA ARG A 270 -0.53 0.48 9.43
C ARG A 270 -0.44 -0.35 8.15
N ALA A 271 0.65 -1.09 7.92
CA ALA A 271 0.78 -1.91 6.72
C ALA A 271 -0.25 -3.05 6.67
N ASN A 272 -0.42 -3.79 7.78
CA ASN A 272 -1.43 -4.85 7.91
C ASN A 272 -2.85 -4.33 7.63
N ASN A 273 -3.23 -3.18 8.22
CA ASN A 273 -4.60 -2.67 8.07
C ASN A 273 -4.86 -2.04 6.70
N THR A 274 -3.92 -1.21 6.22
CA THR A 274 -4.21 -0.34 5.07
C THR A 274 -4.06 -1.07 3.74
N ILE A 275 -3.19 -2.08 3.61
CA ILE A 275 -3.07 -2.86 2.36
C ILE A 275 -4.36 -3.65 2.09
N GLY A 276 -4.86 -4.37 3.11
CA GLY A 276 -6.12 -5.11 2.99
C GLY A 276 -7.30 -4.18 2.72
N ARG A 277 -7.37 -3.04 3.42
CA ARG A 277 -8.41 -2.03 3.21
C ARG A 277 -8.34 -1.38 1.83
N ALA A 278 -7.14 -1.09 1.32
CA ALA A 278 -6.96 -0.52 -0.01
C ALA A 278 -7.44 -1.47 -1.11
N LEU A 279 -7.20 -2.79 -0.97
CA LEU A 279 -7.76 -3.78 -1.89
C LEU A 279 -9.30 -3.76 -1.86
N GLN A 280 -9.90 -3.71 -0.67
CA GLN A 280 -11.35 -3.65 -0.52
C GLN A 280 -11.96 -2.36 -1.10
N LEU A 281 -11.36 -1.20 -0.82
CA LEU A 281 -11.78 0.08 -1.42
C LEU A 281 -11.62 0.06 -2.94
N THR A 282 -10.56 -0.56 -3.47
CA THR A 282 -10.37 -0.73 -4.92
C THR A 282 -11.52 -1.56 -5.52
N ILE A 283 -11.84 -2.71 -4.94
CA ILE A 283 -12.96 -3.57 -5.38
C ILE A 283 -14.29 -2.82 -5.30
N ARG A 284 -14.49 -2.09 -4.20
CA ARG A 284 -15.72 -1.34 -3.93
C ARG A 284 -15.92 -0.15 -4.87
N ASN A 285 -14.92 0.72 -4.98
CA ASN A 285 -15.02 2.01 -5.65
C ASN A 285 -14.76 1.91 -7.16
N ILE A 286 -13.95 0.95 -7.61
CA ILE A 286 -13.77 0.66 -9.03
C ILE A 286 -14.80 -0.37 -9.48
N GLY A 287 -14.91 -1.50 -8.80
CA GLY A 287 -15.74 -2.63 -9.24
C GLY A 287 -17.21 -2.53 -8.88
N GLY A 288 -17.62 -1.65 -7.95
CA GLY A 288 -19.00 -1.54 -7.50
C GLY A 288 -19.42 -2.58 -6.45
N GLY A 289 -18.46 -3.27 -5.80
CA GLY A 289 -18.71 -4.31 -4.80
C GLY A 289 -19.26 -3.81 -3.44
N LYS A 290 -20.35 -3.05 -3.45
CA LYS A 290 -20.95 -2.39 -2.28
C LYS A 290 -21.99 -3.29 -1.56
N PRO A 291 -22.05 -3.28 -0.21
CA PRO A 291 -23.09 -3.97 0.57
C PRO A 291 -24.51 -3.64 0.14
N GLY A 292 -25.39 -4.64 0.02
CA GLY A 292 -26.80 -4.46 -0.38
C GLY A 292 -27.01 -4.21 -1.88
N GLY A 293 -25.96 -3.78 -2.59
CA GLY A 293 -25.84 -3.79 -4.04
C GLY A 293 -25.42 -5.17 -4.55
N VAL A 294 -24.20 -5.26 -5.11
CA VAL A 294 -23.70 -6.54 -5.62
C VAL A 294 -23.12 -7.44 -4.53
N ASP A 295 -22.64 -6.88 -3.41
CA ASP A 295 -22.27 -7.70 -2.26
C ASP A 295 -23.55 -8.23 -1.58
N ARG A 296 -23.72 -9.56 -1.63
CA ARG A 296 -24.92 -10.28 -1.18
C ARG A 296 -24.72 -11.05 0.12
N ALA A 297 -23.59 -10.88 0.80
CA ALA A 297 -23.29 -11.61 2.04
C ALA A 297 -24.44 -11.47 3.06
N THR A 298 -24.91 -12.60 3.61
CA THR A 298 -26.03 -12.62 4.56
C THR A 298 -25.68 -11.94 5.89
N LEU A 299 -24.44 -12.07 6.35
CA LEU A 299 -23.94 -11.45 7.59
C LEU A 299 -22.69 -10.58 7.38
N GLY A 300 -21.84 -10.93 6.41
CA GLY A 300 -20.48 -10.36 6.28
C GLY A 300 -19.51 -10.86 7.36
N ASN A 301 -18.25 -10.41 7.29
CA ASN A 301 -17.23 -10.68 8.31
C ASN A 301 -16.33 -9.43 8.48
N PRO A 302 -15.69 -9.22 9.64
CA PRO A 302 -14.83 -8.04 9.87
C PRO A 302 -13.70 -7.87 8.85
N GLY A 303 -13.17 -8.97 8.31
CA GLY A 303 -12.14 -8.96 7.26
C GLY A 303 -12.60 -8.39 5.91
N LYS A 304 -13.91 -8.15 5.71
CA LYS A 304 -14.40 -7.40 4.54
C LYS A 304 -14.05 -5.92 4.57
N LEU A 305 -13.64 -5.36 5.71
CA LEU A 305 -13.02 -4.02 5.80
C LEU A 305 -11.56 -4.04 5.34
N GLY A 306 -10.88 -5.17 5.50
CA GLY A 306 -9.48 -5.36 5.13
C GLY A 306 -8.87 -6.49 5.94
N PHE A 307 -8.24 -7.44 5.26
CA PHE A 307 -7.57 -8.57 5.91
C PHE A 307 -6.23 -8.83 5.22
N CYS A 308 -5.15 -8.30 5.78
CA CYS A 308 -3.79 -8.48 5.25
C CYS A 308 -2.79 -8.77 6.38
N PHE A 309 -2.00 -9.83 6.22
CA PHE A 309 -0.96 -10.17 7.18
C PHE A 309 0.25 -10.86 6.54
N PRO A 310 1.44 -10.71 7.13
CA PRO A 310 2.64 -11.42 6.71
C PRO A 310 2.74 -12.82 7.34
N GLU A 311 3.28 -13.79 6.60
CA GLU A 311 3.85 -15.00 7.22
C GLU A 311 5.12 -14.62 7.99
N ASP A 312 5.39 -15.21 9.15
CA ASP A 312 6.67 -15.12 9.87
C ASP A 312 7.62 -16.21 9.36
N GLU A 313 8.58 -15.82 8.52
CA GLU A 313 9.58 -16.72 7.92
C GLU A 313 10.84 -16.86 8.77
N GLU A 314 11.01 -16.01 9.77
CA GLU A 314 12.16 -16.00 10.66
C GLU A 314 11.96 -16.95 11.85
N GLY A 315 10.73 -17.09 12.35
CA GLY A 315 10.40 -17.95 13.49
C GLY A 315 10.12 -19.42 13.14
N MET A 316 10.03 -19.79 11.87
CA MET A 316 9.67 -21.15 11.43
C MET A 316 10.83 -21.98 10.89
N SER A 317 10.69 -23.31 11.00
CA SER A 317 11.59 -24.30 10.38
C SER A 317 11.04 -24.86 9.07
N TRP A 318 9.97 -24.27 8.55
CA TRP A 318 9.26 -24.71 7.36
C TRP A 318 9.55 -23.79 6.18
N ASP A 319 9.31 -24.30 4.97
CA ASP A 319 9.33 -23.47 3.78
C ASP A 319 8.18 -22.46 3.80
N PRO A 320 8.43 -21.20 3.40
CA PRO A 320 7.37 -20.20 3.25
C PRO A 320 6.29 -20.65 2.27
N LEU A 321 5.07 -20.17 2.50
CA LEU A 321 3.94 -20.38 1.59
C LEU A 321 4.31 -20.01 0.15
N SER A 322 5.02 -18.90 -0.05
CA SER A 322 5.46 -18.48 -1.39
C SER A 322 6.30 -19.54 -2.10
N VAL A 323 7.19 -20.24 -1.38
CA VAL A 323 8.03 -21.31 -1.93
C VAL A 323 7.20 -22.54 -2.27
N GLU A 324 6.29 -22.96 -1.38
CA GLU A 324 5.34 -24.06 -1.68
C GLU A 324 4.44 -23.75 -2.89
N ARG A 325 4.25 -22.45 -3.17
CA ARG A 325 3.42 -21.92 -4.26
C ARG A 325 4.23 -21.58 -5.52
N GLY A 326 5.49 -22.01 -5.59
CA GLY A 326 6.33 -21.92 -6.79
C GLY A 326 7.14 -20.64 -6.95
N ILE A 327 7.14 -19.75 -5.97
CA ILE A 327 7.98 -18.55 -5.97
C ILE A 327 9.38 -18.88 -5.43
N ALA A 328 10.42 -18.40 -6.10
CA ALA A 328 11.80 -18.63 -5.67
C ALA A 328 12.05 -18.08 -4.25
N ARG A 329 12.82 -18.82 -3.44
CA ARG A 329 13.19 -18.40 -2.08
C ARG A 329 13.88 -17.04 -2.11
N GLY A 330 13.53 -16.17 -1.18
CA GLY A 330 14.07 -14.81 -1.08
C GLY A 330 13.37 -13.78 -1.96
N LYS A 331 12.42 -14.20 -2.82
CA LYS A 331 11.51 -13.28 -3.51
C LYS A 331 10.30 -12.96 -2.65
N SER A 332 9.75 -11.77 -2.86
CA SER A 332 8.52 -11.35 -2.23
C SER A 332 7.30 -11.72 -3.05
N ALA A 333 6.23 -12.10 -2.37
CA ALA A 333 5.01 -12.53 -3.02
C ALA A 333 3.80 -12.17 -2.17
N VAL A 334 2.65 -12.12 -2.84
CA VAL A 334 1.33 -12.01 -2.23
C VAL A 334 0.51 -13.22 -2.64
N THR A 335 -0.15 -13.85 -1.67
CA THR A 335 -1.22 -14.81 -1.92
C THR A 335 -2.56 -14.21 -1.51
N VAL A 336 -3.53 -14.20 -2.42
CA VAL A 336 -4.90 -13.77 -2.13
C VAL A 336 -5.81 -15.01 -2.06
N PHE A 337 -6.57 -15.12 -0.98
CA PHE A 337 -7.45 -16.25 -0.68
C PHE A 337 -8.85 -15.75 -0.33
N ALA A 338 -9.88 -16.39 -0.90
CA ALA A 338 -11.27 -16.05 -0.61
C ALA A 338 -11.70 -16.80 0.65
N GLY A 339 -11.71 -16.10 1.78
CA GLY A 339 -12.07 -16.68 3.06
C GLY A 339 -12.88 -15.74 3.93
N TYR A 340 -13.34 -16.22 5.06
CA TYR A 340 -13.96 -15.36 6.07
C TYR A 340 -13.04 -15.10 7.27
N GLY A 341 -13.60 -14.59 8.37
CA GLY A 341 -12.87 -14.32 9.60
C GLY A 341 -12.20 -15.54 10.23
N VAL A 342 -11.39 -15.27 11.26
CA VAL A 342 -10.62 -16.29 11.98
C VAL A 342 -11.52 -17.17 12.86
N GLN A 343 -11.35 -18.49 12.73
CA GLN A 343 -11.83 -19.47 13.70
C GLN A 343 -10.66 -19.95 14.56
N GLY A 344 -10.84 -19.98 15.88
CA GLY A 344 -9.80 -20.40 16.81
C GLY A 344 -9.58 -21.91 16.83
N ILE A 345 -8.31 -22.31 16.86
CA ILE A 345 -7.84 -23.65 17.26
C ILE A 345 -7.22 -23.51 18.65
N VAL A 346 -7.93 -23.99 19.66
CA VAL A 346 -7.54 -23.86 21.08
C VAL A 346 -7.08 -25.22 21.60
N ASP A 347 -5.77 -25.38 21.82
CA ASP A 347 -5.22 -26.60 22.40
C ASP A 347 -4.04 -26.31 23.32
N GLN A 348 -4.34 -26.08 24.60
CA GLN A 348 -3.32 -25.81 25.60
C GLN A 348 -2.70 -27.06 26.21
N ASN A 349 -3.10 -28.26 25.77
CA ASN A 349 -2.80 -29.52 26.45
C ASN A 349 -1.84 -30.40 25.65
N SER A 350 -1.96 -30.46 24.32
CA SER A 350 -1.11 -31.31 23.50
C SER A 350 0.37 -30.93 23.63
N ARG A 351 1.22 -31.94 23.84
CA ARG A 351 2.70 -31.80 23.92
C ARG A 351 3.44 -32.67 22.92
N THR A 352 2.74 -33.57 22.24
CA THR A 352 3.28 -34.38 21.14
C THR A 352 2.64 -33.92 19.82
N PRO A 353 3.36 -34.01 18.70
CA PRO A 353 2.82 -33.59 17.42
C PRO A 353 1.64 -34.46 16.97
N GLU A 354 1.59 -35.76 17.33
CA GLU A 354 0.46 -36.64 17.02
C GLU A 354 -0.81 -36.22 17.75
N SER A 355 -0.70 -35.83 19.03
CA SER A 355 -1.83 -35.31 19.80
C SER A 355 -2.34 -33.99 19.23
N LEU A 356 -1.42 -33.08 18.92
CA LEU A 356 -1.77 -31.77 18.38
C LEU A 356 -2.36 -31.87 16.97
N ALA A 357 -1.84 -32.75 16.11
CA ALA A 357 -2.40 -33.01 14.78
C ALA A 357 -3.83 -33.59 14.87
N LYS A 358 -4.11 -34.49 15.81
CA LYS A 358 -5.48 -34.98 16.08
C LYS A 358 -6.42 -33.86 16.52
N SER A 359 -5.96 -33.00 17.42
CA SER A 359 -6.70 -31.83 17.87
C SER A 359 -7.03 -30.88 16.71
N PHE A 360 -6.04 -30.56 15.87
CA PHE A 360 -6.24 -29.75 14.67
C PHE A 360 -7.24 -30.41 13.70
N ALA A 361 -7.12 -31.72 13.47
CA ALA A 361 -8.03 -32.47 12.60
C ALA A 361 -9.48 -32.45 13.09
N MET A 362 -9.72 -32.49 14.40
CA MET A 362 -11.06 -32.36 14.97
C MET A 362 -11.68 -31.00 14.65
N VAL A 363 -10.93 -29.90 14.78
CA VAL A 363 -11.40 -28.55 14.42
C VAL A 363 -11.62 -28.43 12.91
N LEU A 364 -10.72 -28.98 12.11
CA LEU A 364 -10.82 -29.00 10.64
C LEU A 364 -12.05 -29.77 10.14
N ASN A 365 -12.37 -30.92 10.74
CA ASN A 365 -13.56 -31.70 10.37
C ASN A 365 -14.86 -30.93 10.65
N ALA A 366 -14.86 -30.04 11.65
CA ALA A 366 -16.00 -29.21 12.01
C ALA A 366 -16.24 -28.01 11.06
N VAL A 367 -15.29 -27.70 10.17
CA VAL A 367 -15.41 -26.59 9.20
C VAL A 367 -16.69 -26.71 8.38
N PHE A 368 -17.44 -25.61 8.29
CA PHE A 368 -18.84 -25.50 7.84
C PHE A 368 -19.83 -26.32 8.67
N HIS A 369 -19.63 -27.64 8.69
CA HIS A 369 -20.42 -28.58 9.46
C HIS A 369 -19.65 -29.92 9.57
N PRO A 370 -19.71 -30.63 10.71
CA PRO A 370 -19.13 -31.97 10.87
C PRO A 370 -19.64 -33.02 9.89
N LYS A 371 -20.77 -32.77 9.22
CA LYS A 371 -21.38 -33.65 8.20
C LYS A 371 -21.27 -33.14 6.75
N THR A 372 -20.63 -31.99 6.52
CA THR A 372 -20.44 -31.43 5.16
C THR A 372 -19.13 -31.90 4.54
N PHE A 373 -19.23 -32.74 3.51
CA PHE A 373 -18.10 -33.30 2.75
C PHE A 373 -18.39 -33.29 1.24
N PRO A 374 -17.42 -32.89 0.39
CA PRO A 374 -16.13 -32.29 0.77
C PRO A 374 -16.31 -30.90 1.40
N GLY A 375 -15.35 -30.51 2.24
CA GLY A 375 -15.23 -29.18 2.83
C GLY A 375 -14.53 -28.17 1.89
N PRO A 376 -14.43 -26.90 2.32
CA PRO A 376 -13.73 -25.84 1.59
C PRO A 376 -12.21 -25.98 1.70
N ASP A 377 -11.48 -25.25 0.88
CA ASP A 377 -10.06 -24.98 1.13
C ASP A 377 -9.88 -24.21 2.45
N VAL A 378 -8.75 -24.41 3.11
CA VAL A 378 -8.45 -23.81 4.42
C VAL A 378 -6.99 -23.43 4.55
N PHE A 379 -6.73 -22.36 5.30
CA PHE A 379 -5.41 -21.98 5.79
C PHE A 379 -5.36 -22.11 7.30
N ILE A 380 -4.43 -22.91 7.80
CA ILE A 380 -4.07 -22.92 9.22
C ILE A 380 -3.03 -21.81 9.44
N VAL A 381 -3.36 -20.84 10.28
CA VAL A 381 -2.40 -19.89 10.83
C VAL A 381 -1.81 -20.52 12.09
N CYS A 382 -0.71 -21.25 11.90
CA CYS A 382 -0.01 -21.95 12.97
C CYS A 382 0.82 -20.95 13.79
N SER A 383 0.48 -20.82 15.06
CA SER A 383 1.21 -19.95 15.97
C SER A 383 2.56 -20.53 16.37
N PRO A 384 3.52 -19.70 16.78
CA PRO A 384 4.84 -20.15 17.21
C PRO A 384 4.82 -21.27 18.27
N GLU A 385 3.88 -21.23 19.22
CA GLU A 385 3.83 -22.24 20.29
C GLU A 385 3.31 -23.61 19.81
N HIS A 386 2.31 -23.65 18.93
CA HIS A 386 1.91 -24.90 18.29
C HIS A 386 2.97 -25.40 17.30
N HIS A 387 3.55 -24.50 16.51
CA HIS A 387 4.64 -24.84 15.61
C HIS A 387 5.85 -25.43 16.35
N ARG A 388 6.18 -24.93 17.54
CA ARG A 388 7.26 -25.46 18.39
C ARG A 388 7.08 -26.94 18.72
N VAL A 389 5.86 -27.43 18.93
CA VAL A 389 5.58 -28.86 19.19
C VAL A 389 6.00 -29.70 17.98
N PHE A 390 5.64 -29.28 16.78
CA PHE A 390 6.02 -29.95 15.53
C PHE A 390 7.52 -29.86 15.26
N ARG A 391 8.09 -28.66 15.40
CA ARG A 391 9.53 -28.40 15.21
C ARG A 391 10.40 -29.26 16.12
N ASN A 392 10.07 -29.33 17.41
CA ASN A 392 10.84 -30.11 18.39
C ASN A 392 10.82 -31.63 18.08
N ALA A 393 9.79 -32.11 17.41
CA ALA A 393 9.70 -33.49 16.95
C ALA A 393 10.23 -33.70 15.52
N GLY A 394 10.81 -32.67 14.89
CA GLY A 394 11.34 -32.73 13.53
C GLY A 394 10.27 -32.90 12.44
N TRP A 395 9.02 -32.50 12.69
CA TRP A 395 7.97 -32.56 11.68
C TRP A 395 8.12 -31.45 10.65
N SER A 396 8.26 -31.85 9.38
CA SER A 396 8.16 -30.93 8.25
C SER A 396 6.70 -30.48 8.03
N LYS A 397 6.50 -29.34 7.37
CA LYS A 397 5.18 -28.85 6.98
C LYS A 397 4.44 -29.88 6.12
N ALA A 398 5.15 -30.54 5.20
CA ALA A 398 4.62 -31.61 4.36
C ALA A 398 4.13 -32.82 5.17
N ARG A 399 4.91 -33.26 6.17
CA ARG A 399 4.50 -34.35 7.07
C ARG A 399 3.24 -33.98 7.85
N LEU A 400 3.16 -32.76 8.37
CA LEU A 400 1.96 -32.28 9.07
C LEU A 400 0.74 -32.26 8.15
N LYS A 401 0.86 -31.73 6.92
CA LYS A 401 -0.22 -31.74 5.93
C LYS A 401 -0.68 -33.18 5.64
N GLU A 402 0.25 -34.10 5.40
CA GLU A 402 -0.05 -35.52 5.14
C GLU A 402 -0.81 -36.16 6.31
N GLU A 403 -0.37 -35.93 7.55
CA GLU A 403 -1.03 -36.45 8.74
C GLU A 403 -2.43 -35.87 8.91
N LEU A 404 -2.61 -34.56 8.72
CA LEU A 404 -3.93 -33.92 8.78
C LEU A 404 -4.87 -34.45 7.69
N HIS A 405 -4.38 -34.71 6.48
CA HIS A 405 -5.19 -35.33 5.43
C HIS A 405 -5.68 -36.73 5.83
N LYS A 406 -4.82 -37.55 6.46
CA LYS A 406 -5.22 -38.88 6.98
C LYS A 406 -6.26 -38.77 8.08
N LEU A 407 -6.06 -37.87 9.04
CA LEU A 407 -6.94 -37.67 10.18
C LEU A 407 -8.29 -37.01 9.81
N CYS A 408 -8.37 -36.34 8.66
CA CYS A 408 -9.60 -35.74 8.12
C CYS A 408 -10.33 -36.66 7.13
N VAL A 409 -10.14 -37.98 7.24
CA VAL A 409 -10.95 -39.00 6.56
C VAL A 409 -11.96 -39.56 7.55
N VAL A 410 -13.23 -39.63 7.14
CA VAL A 410 -14.33 -40.13 7.97
C VAL A 410 -15.15 -41.19 7.24
N GLU A 411 -15.77 -42.08 8.01
CA GLU A 411 -16.76 -43.03 7.49
C GLU A 411 -18.04 -42.29 7.10
N ALA A 412 -18.51 -42.49 5.87
CA ALA A 412 -19.71 -41.85 5.35
C ALA A 412 -20.93 -42.16 6.23
N ASP A 413 -21.03 -43.36 6.79
CA ASP A 413 -22.16 -43.80 7.63
C ASP A 413 -22.43 -42.88 8.83
N LYS A 414 -21.43 -42.14 9.31
CA LYS A 414 -21.56 -41.18 10.43
C LYS A 414 -22.07 -39.79 10.00
N ILE A 415 -22.01 -39.50 8.71
CA ILE A 415 -22.24 -38.17 8.14
C ILE A 415 -23.27 -38.17 7.00
N ILE A 416 -23.97 -39.28 6.80
CA ILE A 416 -25.14 -39.35 5.92
C ILE A 416 -26.26 -38.46 6.47
N ARG A 417 -27.11 -37.97 5.58
CA ARG A 417 -28.30 -37.18 5.93
C ARG A 417 -29.18 -37.95 6.91
N ASP A 418 -29.82 -37.20 7.80
CA ASP A 418 -30.78 -37.69 8.79
C ASP A 418 -30.20 -38.64 9.86
N VAL A 419 -28.94 -39.08 9.72
CA VAL A 419 -28.20 -39.72 10.81
C VAL A 419 -28.15 -38.77 12.00
N ASP A 420 -28.34 -39.29 13.21
CA ASP A 420 -28.48 -38.53 14.46
C ASP A 420 -29.60 -37.47 14.42
N GLY A 421 -30.59 -37.61 13.54
CA GLY A 421 -31.69 -36.65 13.40
C GLY A 421 -31.27 -35.32 12.75
N CYS A 422 -30.16 -35.28 12.02
CA CYS A 422 -29.65 -34.07 11.37
C CYS A 422 -29.77 -34.17 9.85
N ALA A 423 -30.62 -33.32 9.25
CA ALA A 423 -30.82 -33.31 7.79
C ALA A 423 -29.56 -32.98 6.97
N VAL A 424 -28.56 -32.35 7.58
CA VAL A 424 -27.28 -32.06 6.92
C VAL A 424 -26.45 -33.32 6.84
N GLY A 425 -26.01 -33.67 5.63
CA GLY A 425 -25.13 -34.79 5.41
C GLY A 425 -24.92 -35.11 3.94
N VAL A 426 -24.06 -36.10 3.70
CA VAL A 426 -23.80 -36.64 2.37
C VAL A 426 -24.93 -37.60 1.94
N PRO A 427 -25.13 -37.84 0.63
CA PRO A 427 -26.16 -38.77 0.16
C PRO A 427 -25.92 -40.22 0.59
N ASP A 428 -26.99 -40.95 0.91
CA ASP A 428 -26.99 -42.34 1.40
C ASP A 428 -26.25 -43.32 0.48
N LYS A 429 -26.20 -43.04 -0.84
CA LYS A 429 -25.44 -43.84 -1.82
C LYS A 429 -23.92 -43.90 -1.55
N LEU A 430 -23.42 -43.12 -0.59
CA LEU A 430 -22.03 -43.15 -0.15
C LEU A 430 -21.82 -44.03 1.10
N ALA A 431 -22.86 -44.68 1.63
CA ALA A 431 -22.76 -45.62 2.74
C ALA A 431 -21.66 -46.68 2.54
N GLY A 432 -20.98 -47.04 3.62
CA GLY A 432 -19.84 -47.96 3.62
C GLY A 432 -18.57 -47.45 2.94
N LYS A 433 -18.51 -46.16 2.54
CA LYS A 433 -17.30 -45.53 1.98
C LYS A 433 -16.62 -44.62 2.99
N THR A 434 -15.35 -44.36 2.77
CA THR A 434 -14.62 -43.29 3.45
C THR A 434 -14.56 -42.03 2.60
N LEU A 435 -14.68 -40.87 3.24
CA LEU A 435 -14.67 -39.56 2.59
C LEU A 435 -13.60 -38.67 3.22
N ARG A 436 -12.84 -37.98 2.36
CA ARG A 436 -11.86 -36.96 2.77
C ARG A 436 -12.54 -35.60 2.89
N LYS A 437 -12.21 -34.84 3.95
CA LYS A 437 -12.70 -33.48 4.12
C LYS A 437 -12.15 -32.54 3.06
N PHE A 438 -10.85 -32.60 2.78
CA PHE A 438 -10.17 -31.66 1.88
C PHE A 438 -9.65 -32.36 0.64
N ARG A 439 -9.63 -31.63 -0.48
CA ARG A 439 -8.85 -32.02 -1.66
C ARG A 439 -7.34 -31.97 -1.36
N PRO A 440 -6.48 -32.68 -2.14
CA PRO A 440 -5.05 -32.78 -1.83
C PRO A 440 -4.30 -31.46 -1.66
N ASP A 441 -4.71 -30.39 -2.35
CA ASP A 441 -4.12 -29.05 -2.31
C ASP A 441 -4.94 -28.04 -1.48
N GLY A 442 -6.04 -28.49 -0.87
CA GLY A 442 -7.00 -27.64 -0.17
C GLY A 442 -6.64 -27.31 1.27
N LEU A 443 -5.55 -27.86 1.81
CA LEU A 443 -5.06 -27.56 3.17
C LEU A 443 -3.71 -26.86 3.09
N GLN A 444 -3.68 -25.59 3.48
CA GLN A 444 -2.49 -24.76 3.52
C GLN A 444 -2.13 -24.38 4.95
N ILE A 445 -0.85 -24.13 5.21
CA ILE A 445 -0.34 -23.78 6.53
C ILE A 445 0.59 -22.58 6.39
N VAL A 446 0.30 -21.53 7.15
CA VAL A 446 1.15 -20.35 7.30
C VAL A 446 1.56 -20.21 8.76
N HIS A 447 2.79 -19.77 8.99
CA HIS A 447 3.30 -19.51 10.34
C HIS A 447 3.15 -18.02 10.68
N SER A 448 2.46 -17.68 11.77
CA SER A 448 2.35 -16.29 12.22
C SER A 448 1.73 -16.22 13.63
N GLY A 449 2.02 -15.16 14.39
CA GLY A 449 1.41 -14.91 15.69
C GLY A 449 2.39 -14.66 16.82
N GLY A 450 1.85 -14.47 18.03
CA GLY A 450 2.64 -14.25 19.24
C GLY A 450 3.29 -15.53 19.78
N THR A 451 4.38 -15.38 20.53
CA THR A 451 5.13 -16.49 21.15
C THR A 451 4.57 -16.92 22.51
N ALA A 452 3.30 -16.64 22.78
CA ALA A 452 2.64 -16.95 24.04
C ALA A 452 1.21 -17.43 23.79
N GLY A 453 0.79 -18.44 24.55
CA GLY A 453 -0.50 -19.09 24.40
C GLY A 453 -0.50 -20.14 23.29
N LEU A 454 -1.15 -21.27 23.54
CA LEU A 454 -1.30 -22.36 22.57
C LEU A 454 -2.63 -22.20 21.82
N PHE A 455 -2.65 -21.17 20.96
CA PHE A 455 -3.79 -20.80 20.14
C PHE A 455 -3.32 -20.64 18.69
N SER A 456 -3.95 -21.34 17.75
CA SER A 456 -3.76 -21.13 16.30
C SER A 456 -5.07 -20.68 15.67
N GLY A 457 -4.99 -20.21 14.43
CA GLY A 457 -6.15 -19.75 13.68
C GLY A 457 -6.44 -20.66 12.49
N LEU A 458 -7.70 -20.65 12.07
CA LEU A 458 -8.15 -21.23 10.82
C LEU A 458 -8.83 -20.13 10.00
N LEU A 459 -8.41 -19.98 8.75
CA LEU A 459 -9.05 -19.14 7.75
C LEU A 459 -9.73 -20.09 6.77
N VAL A 460 -11.06 -20.05 6.77
CA VAL A 460 -11.89 -21.00 6.02
C VAL A 460 -12.31 -20.36 4.70
N GLY A 461 -12.21 -21.16 3.63
CA GLY A 461 -12.46 -20.72 2.27
C GLY A 461 -13.92 -20.76 1.83
N TRP A 462 -14.10 -20.59 0.53
CA TRP A 462 -15.40 -20.52 -0.13
C TRP A 462 -15.81 -21.80 -0.84
N GLY A 463 -17.03 -22.27 -0.57
CA GLY A 463 -17.66 -23.40 -1.27
C GLY A 463 -17.03 -24.77 -0.95
N ALA A 464 -17.69 -25.84 -1.39
CA ALA A 464 -17.11 -27.19 -1.27
C ALA A 464 -15.99 -27.39 -2.30
N ALA A 465 -14.91 -28.09 -1.94
CA ALA A 465 -13.76 -28.31 -2.82
C ALA A 465 -14.15 -28.96 -4.17
N ALA A 466 -14.32 -28.12 -5.18
CA ALA A 466 -14.46 -28.47 -6.59
C ALA A 466 -13.65 -27.44 -7.40
N GLU A 467 -13.11 -27.85 -8.54
CA GLU A 467 -12.34 -26.99 -9.46
C GLU A 467 -13.10 -25.74 -9.95
N ILE A 468 -14.40 -25.68 -9.66
CA ILE A 468 -15.37 -24.64 -10.07
C ILE A 468 -15.38 -23.43 -9.09
N ASN A 469 -14.77 -23.56 -7.89
CA ASN A 469 -14.77 -22.50 -6.86
C ASN A 469 -13.44 -21.71 -6.80
N SER A 470 -13.43 -20.58 -6.08
CA SER A 470 -12.24 -19.72 -5.89
C SER A 470 -11.03 -20.50 -5.39
N GLN A 471 -9.89 -20.26 -6.01
CA GLN A 471 -8.60 -20.82 -5.62
C GLN A 471 -7.71 -19.71 -5.05
N PRO A 472 -6.83 -20.01 -4.07
CA PRO A 472 -5.82 -19.05 -3.67
C PRO A 472 -4.92 -18.74 -4.88
N VAL A 473 -4.59 -17.47 -5.11
CA VAL A 473 -3.72 -17.01 -6.22
C VAL A 473 -2.49 -16.33 -5.65
N THR A 474 -1.30 -16.70 -6.15
CA THR A 474 -0.03 -16.12 -5.72
C THR A 474 0.60 -15.33 -6.87
N LYS A 475 1.05 -14.10 -6.59
CA LYS A 475 1.80 -13.25 -7.52
C LYS A 475 3.10 -12.81 -6.85
N GLU A 476 4.19 -12.78 -7.62
CA GLU A 476 5.45 -12.16 -7.17
C GLU A 476 5.27 -10.65 -7.08
N VAL A 477 5.82 -10.03 -6.05
CA VAL A 477 5.82 -8.57 -5.90
C VAL A 477 6.88 -7.97 -6.82
N ARG A 478 6.47 -7.05 -7.70
CA ARG A 478 7.33 -6.32 -8.65
C ARG A 478 7.24 -4.83 -8.34
N GLY A 479 8.37 -4.11 -8.42
CA GLY A 479 8.46 -2.67 -8.15
C GLY A 479 7.80 -1.80 -9.21
#